data_AF-A0A7S3BSX6-F1
#
_entry.id   AF-A0A7S3BSX6-F1
#
_cell.length_a   1.000
_cell.length_b   1.000
_cell.length_c   1.000
_cell.angle_alpha   90.00
_cell.angle_beta   90.00
_cell.angle_gamma   90.00
#
_symmetry.space_group_name_H-M   'P 1'
#
loop_
_entity.id
_entity.type
_entity.pdbx_description
1 polymer ?
#
loop_
_entity_poly.entity_id
_entity_poly.type
_entity_poly.pdbx_seq_one_letter_code
_entity_poly.pdbx_strand_id
1 'polypeptide(L)'
;LRILCLPGFRQTPLQLQHALQRAGWDSALANAGAELCFARAPPGAASASAPPEWWNASDDGKVYAGWQRGLRSVRAALEANAPCDALLGFSQGGTCAQLFMAIAEREGGLEAALGEAPAGGEQAQIAPLRLIIGVGCGRSRADDHQAFLSSPLKTPALAVCASGDRIV
;
A
#
# COMPACT_ATOMS: atom_id res chain seq x y z
N LEU A 1 -2.50 16.62 -8.18
CA LEU A 1 -1.96 15.26 -7.96
C LEU A 1 -2.86 14.54 -6.98
N ARG A 2 -3.27 13.31 -7.22
CA ARG A 2 -4.02 12.53 -6.22
C ARG A 2 -3.13 11.46 -5.60
N ILE A 3 -3.08 11.43 -4.27
CA ILE A 3 -2.22 10.52 -3.51
C ILE A 3 -3.10 9.62 -2.66
N LEU A 4 -3.09 8.32 -2.95
CA LEU A 4 -3.78 7.33 -2.13
C LEU A 4 -2.91 6.93 -0.94
N CYS A 5 -3.43 7.20 0.26
CA CYS A 5 -2.77 7.01 1.54
C CYS A 5 -3.16 5.67 2.17
N LEU A 6 -2.16 4.87 2.55
CA LEU A 6 -2.31 3.54 3.15
C LEU A 6 -1.93 3.59 4.65
N PRO A 7 -2.90 3.46 5.59
CA PRO A 7 -2.63 3.42 7.03
C PRO A 7 -1.72 2.27 7.46
N GLY A 8 -1.11 2.38 8.65
CA GLY A 8 -0.29 1.33 9.24
C GLY A 8 -1.09 0.18 9.86
N PHE A 9 -0.38 -0.73 10.54
CA PHE A 9 -0.97 -1.87 11.23
C PHE A 9 -2.00 -1.43 12.27
N ARG A 10 -3.22 -2.01 12.21
CA ARG A 10 -4.33 -1.70 13.12
C ARG A 10 -4.78 -0.25 13.12
N GLN A 11 -4.45 0.50 12.07
CA GLN A 11 -4.85 1.89 11.91
C GLN A 11 -6.00 2.05 10.91
N THR A 12 -6.88 3.00 11.22
CA THR A 12 -7.95 3.46 10.33
C THR A 12 -7.47 4.59 9.42
N PRO A 13 -8.17 4.83 8.28
CA PRO A 13 -7.95 6.02 7.44
C PRO A 13 -7.87 7.33 8.24
N LEU A 14 -8.80 7.52 9.18
CA LEU A 14 -8.91 8.73 9.99
C LEU A 14 -7.69 8.92 10.91
N GLN A 15 -7.14 7.83 11.45
CA GLN A 15 -5.94 7.91 12.29
C GLN A 15 -4.72 8.35 11.49
N LEU A 16 -4.55 7.85 10.25
CA LEU A 16 -3.48 8.32 9.38
C LEU A 16 -3.71 9.77 8.95
N GLN A 17 -4.94 10.13 8.57
CA GLN A 17 -5.30 11.51 8.22
C GLN A 17 -4.93 12.49 9.33
N HIS A 18 -5.34 12.20 10.58
CA HIS A 18 -4.99 13.01 11.74
C HIS A 18 -3.47 13.08 11.98
N ALA A 19 -2.72 12.02 11.70
CA ALA A 19 -1.26 12.04 11.82
C ALA A 19 -0.62 12.97 10.79
N LEU A 20 -1.07 12.90 9.53
CA LEU A 20 -0.60 13.80 8.46
C LEU A 20 -0.96 15.26 8.76
N GLN A 21 -2.16 15.52 9.30
CA GLN A 21 -2.59 16.84 9.75
C GLN A 21 -1.72 17.40 10.87
N ARG A 22 -1.45 16.61 11.92
CA ARG A 22 -0.56 17.04 13.01
C ARG A 22 0.86 17.33 12.53
N ALA A 23 1.33 16.62 11.50
CA ALA A 23 2.63 16.86 10.89
C ALA A 23 2.63 18.02 9.87
N GLY A 24 1.46 18.61 9.56
CA GLY A 24 1.30 19.67 8.56
C GLY A 24 1.43 19.21 7.10
N TRP A 25 1.43 17.89 6.85
CA TRP A 25 1.61 17.34 5.51
C TRP A 25 0.38 17.55 4.63
N ASP A 26 -0.81 17.49 5.21
CA ASP A 26 -2.07 17.73 4.49
C ASP A 26 -2.10 19.13 3.86
N SER A 27 -1.77 20.16 4.64
CA SER A 27 -1.76 21.55 4.21
C SER A 27 -0.62 21.82 3.23
N ALA A 28 0.57 21.29 3.50
CA ALA A 28 1.71 21.43 2.59
C ALA A 28 1.46 20.80 1.22
N LEU A 29 0.88 19.59 1.20
CA LEU A 29 0.53 18.88 -0.04
C LEU A 29 -0.64 19.56 -0.77
N ALA A 30 -1.67 20.00 -0.05
CA ALA A 30 -2.76 20.78 -0.64
C ALA A 30 -2.27 22.08 -1.30
N ASN A 31 -1.37 22.81 -0.64
CA ASN A 31 -0.74 24.02 -1.21
C ASN A 31 0.09 23.73 -2.46
N ALA A 32 0.64 22.52 -2.58
CA ALA A 32 1.33 22.03 -3.78
C ALA A 32 0.38 21.46 -4.85
N GLY A 33 -0.95 21.57 -4.66
CA GLY A 33 -1.95 21.06 -5.60
C GLY A 33 -2.17 19.56 -5.53
N ALA A 34 -1.87 18.92 -4.39
CA ALA A 34 -2.12 17.51 -4.15
C ALA A 34 -3.36 17.26 -3.27
N GLU A 35 -4.14 16.26 -3.62
CA GLU A 35 -5.30 15.76 -2.88
C GLU A 35 -4.95 14.42 -2.23
N LEU A 36 -5.29 14.25 -0.94
CA LEU A 36 -5.08 13.01 -0.21
C LEU A 36 -6.39 12.21 -0.13
N CYS A 37 -6.38 10.99 -0.68
CA CYS A 37 -7.43 10.00 -0.50
C CYS A 37 -6.92 8.91 0.44
N PHE A 38 -7.78 8.20 1.16
CA PHE A 38 -7.34 7.23 2.17
C PHE A 38 -7.97 5.86 1.93
N ALA A 39 -7.12 4.85 1.72
CA ALA A 39 -7.57 3.46 1.60
C ALA A 39 -7.81 2.86 2.99
N ARG A 40 -8.71 1.88 3.04
CA ARG A 40 -8.99 1.10 4.25
C ARG A 40 -8.33 -0.27 4.14
N ALA A 41 -7.49 -0.64 5.10
CA ALA A 41 -7.04 -2.02 5.22
C ALA A 41 -8.22 -2.94 5.60
N PRO A 42 -8.29 -4.18 5.09
CA PRO A 42 -9.38 -5.09 5.40
C PRO A 42 -9.38 -5.45 6.91
N PRO A 43 -10.53 -5.88 7.48
CA PRO A 43 -10.55 -6.43 8.82
C PRO A 43 -9.62 -7.64 8.93
N GLY A 44 -8.88 -7.74 10.04
CA GLY A 44 -7.98 -8.85 10.30
C GLY A 44 -8.66 -10.21 10.17
N ALA A 45 -7.86 -11.24 9.83
CA ALA A 45 -8.40 -12.55 9.42
C ALA A 45 -9.24 -13.25 10.51
N ALA A 46 -9.06 -12.88 11.78
CA ALA A 46 -9.77 -13.49 12.90
C ALA A 46 -11.27 -13.15 12.97
N SER A 47 -11.69 -11.94 12.53
CA SER A 47 -13.09 -11.50 12.64
C SER A 47 -13.36 -10.24 11.80
N ALA A 48 -14.61 -10.03 11.40
CA ALA A 48 -15.06 -8.76 10.81
C ALA A 48 -14.94 -7.56 11.77
N SER A 49 -14.90 -7.81 13.08
CA SER A 49 -14.63 -6.81 14.12
C SER A 49 -13.15 -6.66 14.47
N ALA A 50 -12.27 -7.47 13.87
CA ALA A 50 -10.85 -7.37 14.15
C ALA A 50 -10.30 -6.02 13.66
N PRO A 51 -9.28 -5.47 14.34
CA PRO A 51 -8.58 -4.29 13.86
C PRO A 51 -8.11 -4.44 12.39
N PRO A 52 -8.10 -3.36 11.61
CA PRO A 52 -7.76 -3.42 10.19
C PRO A 52 -6.25 -3.66 9.98
N GLU A 53 -5.89 -4.55 9.06
CA GLU A 53 -4.51 -4.88 8.75
C GLU A 53 -4.37 -5.30 7.28
N TRP A 54 -3.24 -4.98 6.64
CA TRP A 54 -3.00 -5.37 5.25
C TRP A 54 -2.69 -6.86 5.14
N TRP A 55 -2.09 -7.41 6.18
CA TRP A 55 -1.81 -8.83 6.42
C TRP A 55 -1.57 -9.06 7.91
N ASN A 56 -1.66 -10.32 8.32
CA ASN A 56 -1.16 -10.79 9.61
C ASN A 56 0.23 -11.41 9.41
N ALA A 57 1.27 -10.82 10.01
CA ALA A 57 2.63 -11.35 9.90
C ALA A 57 2.87 -12.45 10.93
N SER A 58 3.55 -13.54 10.53
CA SER A 58 4.13 -14.50 11.48
C SER A 58 5.19 -13.84 12.35
N ASP A 59 5.50 -14.45 13.49
CA ASP A 59 6.47 -13.93 14.46
C ASP A 59 7.87 -13.72 13.85
N ASP A 60 8.29 -14.61 12.95
CA ASP A 60 9.55 -14.51 12.19
C ASP A 60 9.45 -13.55 10.98
N GLY A 61 8.26 -13.04 10.68
CA GLY A 61 7.98 -12.16 9.55
C GLY A 61 8.08 -12.82 8.18
N LYS A 62 8.12 -14.16 8.10
CA LYS A 62 8.27 -14.94 6.86
C LYS A 62 6.96 -15.28 6.17
N VAL A 63 5.83 -15.10 6.84
CA VAL A 63 4.50 -15.35 6.30
C VAL A 63 3.60 -14.13 6.57
N TYR A 64 3.01 -13.57 5.52
CA TYR A 64 2.07 -12.44 5.61
C TYR A 64 0.64 -12.91 5.32
N ALA A 65 0.03 -13.68 6.23
CA ALA A 65 -1.29 -14.27 6.01
C ALA A 65 -2.35 -13.24 5.60
N GLY A 66 -3.05 -13.51 4.48
CA GLY A 66 -4.13 -12.67 3.97
C GLY A 66 -3.70 -11.45 3.16
N TRP A 67 -2.43 -11.31 2.79
CA TRP A 67 -1.89 -10.16 2.04
C TRP A 67 -2.67 -9.86 0.74
N GLN A 68 -3.22 -10.88 0.06
CA GLN A 68 -4.03 -10.71 -1.15
C GLN A 68 -5.31 -9.88 -0.90
N ARG A 69 -5.92 -9.99 0.30
CA ARG A 69 -7.07 -9.15 0.68
C ARG A 69 -6.64 -7.68 0.80
N GLY A 70 -5.44 -7.44 1.31
CA GLY A 70 -4.84 -6.12 1.35
C GLY A 70 -4.67 -5.53 -0.06
N LEU A 71 -4.07 -6.29 -0.99
CA LEU A 71 -3.88 -5.83 -2.37
C LEU A 71 -5.20 -5.58 -3.11
N ARG A 72 -6.22 -6.42 -2.91
CA ARG A 72 -7.56 -6.18 -3.45
C ARG A 72 -8.14 -4.86 -2.94
N SER A 73 -7.94 -4.55 -1.66
CA SER A 73 -8.39 -3.27 -1.09
C SER A 73 -7.66 -2.08 -1.71
N VAL A 74 -6.34 -2.19 -1.93
CA VAL A 74 -5.55 -1.15 -2.64
C VAL A 74 -6.04 -0.97 -4.07
N ARG A 75 -6.22 -2.06 -4.83
CA ARG A 75 -6.74 -2.02 -6.21
C ARG A 75 -8.11 -1.33 -6.26
N ALA A 76 -9.06 -1.76 -5.44
CA ALA A 76 -10.40 -1.18 -5.38
C ALA A 76 -10.36 0.31 -4.99
N ALA A 77 -9.47 0.69 -4.07
CA ALA A 77 -9.30 2.09 -3.69
C ALA A 77 -8.67 2.94 -4.82
N LEU A 78 -7.72 2.40 -5.58
CA LEU A 78 -7.15 3.08 -6.75
C LEU A 78 -8.20 3.27 -7.85
N GLU A 79 -9.02 2.24 -8.12
CA GLU A 79 -10.13 2.30 -9.08
C GLU A 79 -11.18 3.33 -8.66
N ALA A 80 -11.60 3.31 -7.39
CA ALA A 80 -12.60 4.24 -6.86
C ALA A 80 -12.12 5.70 -6.82
N ASN A 81 -10.80 5.93 -6.80
CA ASN A 81 -10.20 7.26 -6.71
C ASN A 81 -9.46 7.65 -8.00
N ALA A 82 -9.68 6.93 -9.11
CA ALA A 82 -9.01 7.22 -10.38
C ALA A 82 -9.35 8.64 -10.90
N PRO A 83 -8.39 9.34 -11.56
CA PRO A 83 -6.98 8.99 -11.67
C PRO A 83 -6.24 9.20 -10.34
N CYS A 84 -5.34 8.28 -10.00
CA CYS A 84 -4.43 8.41 -8.86
C CYS A 84 -3.00 8.54 -9.38
N ASP A 85 -2.22 9.47 -8.83
CA ASP A 85 -0.85 9.75 -9.27
C ASP A 85 0.20 9.03 -8.41
N ALA A 86 -0.09 8.80 -7.13
CA ALA A 86 0.91 8.27 -6.19
C ALA A 86 0.29 7.43 -5.06
N LEU A 87 1.14 6.60 -4.46
CA LEU A 87 0.86 5.95 -3.18
C LEU A 87 1.68 6.59 -2.08
N LEU A 88 1.08 6.78 -0.91
CA LEU A 88 1.78 7.10 0.32
C LEU A 88 1.40 6.05 1.36
N GLY A 89 2.34 5.38 1.98
CA GLY A 89 2.04 4.37 2.99
C GLY A 89 2.88 4.53 4.24
N PHE A 90 2.25 4.34 5.40
CA PHE A 90 2.91 4.36 6.69
C PHE A 90 3.09 2.95 7.25
N SER A 91 4.28 2.60 7.75
CA SER A 91 4.58 1.31 8.38
C SER A 91 4.11 0.13 7.52
N GLN A 92 3.19 -0.71 8.01
CA GLN A 92 2.60 -1.80 7.23
C GLN A 92 2.00 -1.32 5.89
N GLY A 93 1.37 -0.15 5.85
CA GLY A 93 0.84 0.45 4.61
C GLY A 93 1.94 0.85 3.63
N GLY A 94 3.10 1.30 4.12
CA GLY A 94 4.25 1.63 3.27
C GLY A 94 4.88 0.38 2.63
N THR A 95 4.97 -0.70 3.40
CA THR A 95 5.38 -2.01 2.88
C THR A 95 4.34 -2.56 1.88
N CYS A 96 3.04 -2.33 2.13
CA CYS A 96 1.96 -2.71 1.24
C CYS A 96 2.04 -1.98 -0.11
N ALA A 97 2.25 -0.65 -0.10
CA ALA A 97 2.40 0.15 -1.32
C ALA A 97 3.55 -0.36 -2.20
N GLN A 98 4.70 -0.66 -1.59
CA GLN A 98 5.87 -1.19 -2.30
C GLN A 98 5.58 -2.57 -2.91
N LEU A 99 4.99 -3.48 -2.13
CA LEU A 99 4.64 -4.81 -2.61
C LEU A 99 3.62 -4.75 -3.76
N PHE A 100 2.58 -3.93 -3.60
CA PHE A 100 1.55 -3.72 -4.61
C PHE A 100 2.18 -3.27 -5.94
N MET A 101 3.07 -2.28 -5.89
CA MET A 101 3.72 -1.76 -7.10
C MET A 101 4.71 -2.73 -7.71
N ALA A 102 5.47 -3.48 -6.90
CA ALA A 102 6.38 -4.52 -7.38
C ALA A 102 5.65 -5.62 -8.15
N ILE A 103 4.39 -5.88 -7.79
CA ILE A 103 3.50 -6.81 -8.47
C ILE A 103 2.86 -6.15 -9.70
N ALA A 104 2.27 -4.96 -9.54
CA ALA A 104 1.46 -4.29 -10.57
C ALA A 104 2.26 -3.81 -11.79
N GLU A 105 3.57 -3.54 -11.64
CA GLU A 105 4.44 -3.17 -12.77
C GLU A 105 4.78 -4.33 -13.71
N ARG A 106 4.43 -5.56 -13.32
CA ARG A 106 4.61 -6.77 -14.11
C ARG A 106 3.32 -7.04 -14.87
N GLU A 107 3.44 -7.35 -16.15
CA GLU A 107 2.31 -7.76 -16.97
C GLU A 107 1.61 -8.98 -16.33
N GLY A 108 0.30 -8.85 -16.06
CA GLY A 108 -0.49 -9.89 -15.39
C GLY A 108 -0.11 -10.16 -13.93
N GLY A 109 0.74 -9.32 -13.31
CA GLY A 109 1.30 -9.58 -12.00
C GLY A 109 0.25 -9.58 -10.88
N LEU A 110 -0.70 -8.64 -10.91
CA LEU A 110 -1.77 -8.56 -9.93
C LEU A 110 -2.71 -9.76 -10.06
N GLU A 111 -3.10 -10.14 -11.27
CA GLU A 111 -3.95 -11.29 -11.56
C GLU A 111 -3.32 -12.58 -11.01
N ALA A 112 -2.03 -12.79 -11.34
CA ALA A 112 -1.26 -13.93 -10.84
C ALA A 112 -1.17 -13.96 -9.31
N ALA A 113 -0.89 -12.81 -8.68
CA ALA A 113 -0.77 -12.68 -7.23
C ALA A 113 -2.11 -12.91 -6.50
N LEU A 114 -3.22 -12.53 -7.13
CA LEU A 114 -4.56 -12.63 -6.55
C LEU A 114 -5.26 -13.96 -6.88
N GLY A 115 -4.67 -14.79 -7.74
CA GLY A 115 -5.27 -16.03 -8.23
C GLY A 115 -6.48 -15.80 -9.12
N GLU A 116 -6.52 -14.65 -9.80
CA GLU A 116 -7.62 -14.23 -10.65
C GLU A 116 -7.27 -14.58 -12.11
N ALA A 117 -8.21 -15.17 -12.86
CA ALA A 117 -8.00 -15.40 -14.29
C ALA A 117 -7.83 -14.04 -14.99
N PRO A 118 -7.00 -13.94 -16.05
CA PRO A 118 -7.03 -12.76 -16.91
C PRO A 118 -8.47 -12.64 -17.42
N ALA A 119 -9.18 -11.61 -16.96
CA ALA A 119 -10.57 -11.43 -17.32
C ALA A 119 -10.62 -11.24 -18.84
N GLY A 120 -11.50 -11.98 -19.53
CA GLY A 120 -11.64 -11.93 -20.99
C GLY A 120 -12.24 -10.62 -21.54
N GLY A 121 -11.96 -9.48 -20.89
CA GLY A 121 -12.35 -8.14 -21.31
C GLY A 121 -11.24 -7.13 -21.01
N GLU A 122 -11.35 -5.89 -21.52
CA GLU A 122 -10.43 -4.79 -21.16
C GLU A 122 -10.43 -4.60 -19.64
N GLN A 123 -9.41 -5.14 -18.98
CA GLN A 123 -9.17 -4.87 -17.58
C GLN A 123 -8.75 -3.41 -17.46
N ALA A 124 -9.35 -2.71 -16.50
CA ALA A 124 -8.90 -1.37 -16.14
C ALA A 124 -7.45 -1.49 -15.65
N GLN A 125 -6.51 -1.31 -16.57
CA GLN A 125 -5.11 -1.25 -16.23
C GLN A 125 -4.95 -0.08 -15.26
N ILE A 126 -4.42 -0.36 -14.07
CA ILE A 126 -4.12 0.71 -13.13
C ILE A 126 -3.14 1.64 -13.84
N ALA A 127 -3.58 2.88 -14.04
CA ALA A 127 -2.75 3.88 -14.68
C ALA A 127 -1.39 3.93 -13.96
N PRO A 128 -0.27 4.02 -14.70
CA PRO A 128 1.05 4.02 -14.08
C PRO A 128 1.15 5.10 -13.00
N LEU A 129 1.39 4.66 -11.77
CA LEU A 129 1.66 5.57 -10.66
C LEU A 129 3.03 6.23 -10.88
N ARG A 130 3.13 7.50 -10.50
CA ARG A 130 4.30 8.35 -10.75
C ARG A 130 5.28 8.35 -9.58
N LEU A 131 4.81 7.99 -8.38
CA LEU A 131 5.60 8.02 -7.16
C LEU A 131 5.03 7.09 -6.10
N ILE A 132 5.91 6.49 -5.30
CA ILE A 132 5.57 5.79 -4.06
C ILE A 132 6.32 6.45 -2.90
N ILE A 133 5.62 6.76 -1.82
CA ILE A 133 6.18 7.36 -0.60
C ILE A 133 6.00 6.36 0.54
N GLY A 134 7.09 5.79 1.03
CA GLY A 134 7.10 4.90 2.19
C GLY A 134 7.58 5.64 3.43
N VAL A 135 6.77 5.68 4.49
CA VAL A 135 7.12 6.35 5.76
C VAL A 135 7.23 5.32 6.87
N GLY A 136 8.39 5.24 7.53
CA GLY A 136 8.64 4.31 8.65
C GLY A 136 8.28 2.87 8.31
N CYS A 137 8.64 2.42 7.10
CA CYS A 137 8.27 1.11 6.56
C CYS A 137 9.48 0.36 6.02
N GLY A 138 9.38 -0.97 5.99
CA GLY A 138 10.41 -1.85 5.45
C GLY A 138 10.01 -2.49 4.13
N ARG A 139 10.94 -3.24 3.55
CA ARG A 139 10.64 -4.20 2.49
C ARG A 139 9.95 -5.42 3.09
N SER A 140 9.02 -6.03 2.35
CA SER A 140 8.40 -7.29 2.79
C SER A 140 9.46 -8.39 2.98
N ARG A 141 9.34 -9.11 4.10
CA ARG A 141 10.22 -10.23 4.47
C ARG A 141 9.61 -11.61 4.17
N ALA A 142 8.34 -11.65 3.77
CA ALA A 142 7.66 -12.90 3.47
C ALA A 142 8.30 -13.62 2.28
N ASP A 143 8.46 -14.94 2.39
CA ASP A 143 9.26 -15.72 1.43
C ASP A 143 8.58 -15.78 0.05
N ASP A 144 7.24 -15.88 0.02
CA ASP A 144 6.43 -15.86 -1.20
C ASP A 144 6.45 -14.48 -1.91
N HIS A 145 6.82 -13.41 -1.21
CA HIS A 145 6.93 -12.07 -1.79
C HIS A 145 8.29 -11.82 -2.47
N GLN A 146 9.33 -12.61 -2.16
CA GLN A 146 10.69 -12.27 -2.61
C GLN A 146 10.85 -12.28 -4.12
N ALA A 147 10.12 -13.16 -4.82
CA ALA A 147 10.10 -13.21 -6.27
C ALA A 147 9.54 -11.93 -6.92
N PHE A 148 8.62 -11.22 -6.24
CA PHE A 148 8.10 -9.93 -6.71
C PHE A 148 9.08 -8.78 -6.50
N LEU A 149 9.97 -8.93 -5.52
CA LEU A 149 10.85 -7.87 -5.06
C LEU A 149 12.30 -8.05 -5.57
N SER A 150 12.59 -9.10 -6.33
CA SER A 150 13.91 -9.40 -6.88
C SER A 150 14.38 -8.38 -7.93
N SER A 151 13.43 -7.66 -8.55
CA SER A 151 13.71 -6.60 -9.52
C SER A 151 13.42 -5.22 -8.92
N PRO A 152 14.22 -4.19 -9.24
CA PRO A 152 13.90 -2.81 -8.87
C PRO A 152 12.55 -2.35 -9.43
N LEU A 153 11.87 -1.48 -8.69
CA LEU A 153 10.68 -0.77 -9.17
C LEU A 153 11.06 0.19 -10.30
N LYS A 154 10.21 0.27 -11.33
CA LYS A 154 10.26 1.30 -12.37
C LYS A 154 9.74 2.63 -11.84
N THR A 155 8.73 2.59 -10.98
CA THR A 155 8.15 3.77 -10.34
C THR A 155 9.13 4.36 -9.33
N PRO A 156 9.43 5.67 -9.41
CA PRO A 156 10.24 6.35 -8.40
C PRO A 156 9.69 6.14 -6.99
N ALA A 157 10.59 5.93 -6.03
CA ALA A 157 10.23 5.71 -4.63
C ALA A 157 10.99 6.68 -3.71
N LEU A 158 10.28 7.26 -2.75
CA LEU A 158 10.81 8.05 -1.65
C LEU A 158 10.62 7.27 -0.34
N ALA A 159 11.72 6.95 0.35
CA ALA A 159 11.69 6.38 1.68
C ALA A 159 11.97 7.45 2.74
N VAL A 160 11.07 7.59 3.69
CA VAL A 160 11.18 8.51 4.84
C VAL A 160 11.35 7.66 6.10
N CYS A 161 12.57 7.66 6.63
CA CYS A 161 12.93 6.89 7.82
C CYS A 161 13.33 7.83 8.97
N ALA A 162 12.93 7.49 10.19
CA ALA A 162 13.38 8.20 11.38
C ALA A 162 14.52 7.42 12.05
N SER A 163 15.64 8.08 12.35
CA SER A 163 16.79 7.43 13.01
C SER A 163 16.48 6.90 14.42
N GLY A 164 15.40 7.36 15.03
CA GLY A 164 14.90 6.89 16.33
C GLY A 164 13.82 5.81 16.23
N ASP A 165 13.43 5.36 15.03
CA ASP A 165 12.47 4.27 14.88
C ASP A 165 13.09 2.96 15.39
N ARG A 166 12.35 2.24 16.24
CA ARG A 166 12.76 0.95 16.83
C ARG A 166 11.77 -0.17 16.53
N ILE A 167 10.75 0.13 15.73
CA ILE A 167 9.69 -0.83 15.38
C ILE A 167 9.98 -1.49 14.04
N VAL A 168 10.44 -0.69 13.07
CA VAL A 168 10.71 -1.13 11.69
C VAL A 168 12.20 -1.12 11.39
#